data_AF-A0A925KSZ7-F1
#
_entry.id   AF-A0A925KSZ7-F1
#
_cell.length_a   1.000
_cell.length_b   1.000
_cell.length_c   1.000
_cell.angle_alpha   90.00
_cell.angle_beta   90.00
_cell.angle_gamma   90.00
#
_symmetry.space_group_name_H-M   'P 1'
#
loop_
_entity.id
_entity.type
_entity.pdbx_description
1 polymer ?
#
loop_
_entity_poly.entity_id
_entity_poly.type
_entity_poly.pdbx_seq_one_letter_code
_entity_poly.pdbx_strand_id
1 'polypeptide(L)'
;MEKILVSSCLVGLPIRYNGSDKATDVSIISKWKNEGRLVHICPEVSAGFPTPRPPAEISGGFGIDVLSGNADVFENSKQKVTDLYISGAHMALRLAQKNGIRVALLTDGSPSCGSTFIYDGGFTGRTLAGNGVTAALLEQNGIKVFPDTQISDADAYLHGLEKQPNQAPEPTVFAVTSRAQSSTSRASEDRGSS
;
A
#
# COMPACT_ATOMS: atom_id res chain seq x y z
N MET A 1 -9.33 -15.35 16.66
CA MET A 1 -9.79 -14.97 15.30
C MET A 1 -9.15 -13.65 14.98
N GLU A 2 -8.35 -13.62 13.92
CA GLU A 2 -7.58 -12.45 13.51
C GLU A 2 -8.49 -11.47 12.77
N LYS A 3 -8.29 -10.18 13.04
CA LYS A 3 -8.96 -9.07 12.36
C LYS A 3 -8.02 -8.44 11.32
N ILE A 4 -8.60 -7.78 10.33
CA ILE A 4 -7.86 -7.11 9.25
C ILE A 4 -8.29 -5.65 9.13
N LEU A 5 -7.32 -4.74 8.97
CA LEU A 5 -7.57 -3.34 8.70
C LEU A 5 -7.68 -3.12 7.19
N VAL A 6 -8.76 -2.51 6.70
CA VAL A 6 -8.99 -2.32 5.27
C VAL A 6 -9.22 -0.84 4.93
N SER A 7 -8.63 -0.36 3.84
CA SER A 7 -8.94 0.97 3.31
C SER A 7 -10.44 1.12 3.02
N SER A 8 -11.09 2.16 3.55
CA SER A 8 -12.55 2.31 3.46
C SER A 8 -13.10 2.44 2.03
N CYS A 9 -12.30 2.91 1.07
CA CYS A 9 -12.69 2.90 -0.35
C CYS A 9 -12.80 1.48 -0.92
N LEU A 10 -12.05 0.51 -0.40
CA LEU A 10 -12.10 -0.89 -0.83
C LEU A 10 -13.39 -1.60 -0.39
N VAL A 11 -14.05 -1.09 0.66
CA VAL A 11 -15.33 -1.61 1.14
C VAL A 11 -16.54 -0.90 0.52
N GLY A 12 -16.33 -0.08 -0.52
CA GLY A 12 -17.39 0.59 -1.28
C GLY A 12 -17.84 1.93 -0.70
N LEU A 13 -17.09 2.55 0.21
CA LEU A 13 -17.39 3.91 0.65
C LEU A 13 -16.84 4.95 -0.35
N PRO A 14 -17.66 5.91 -0.83
CA PRO A 14 -17.27 6.90 -1.82
C PRO A 14 -16.42 8.02 -1.21
N ILE A 15 -15.23 7.68 -0.68
CA ILE A 15 -14.39 8.57 0.14
C ILE A 15 -13.02 8.89 -0.49
N ARG A 16 -12.79 8.49 -1.74
CA ARG A 16 -11.58 8.88 -2.49
C ARG A 16 -11.58 10.39 -2.73
N TYR A 17 -10.42 10.93 -3.14
CA TYR A 17 -10.26 12.36 -3.36
C TYR A 17 -11.28 12.93 -4.36
N ASN A 18 -11.69 12.14 -5.35
CA ASN A 18 -12.68 12.49 -6.38
C ASN A 18 -14.13 12.16 -5.99
N GLY A 19 -14.39 11.73 -4.76
CA GLY A 19 -15.72 11.31 -4.30
C GLY A 19 -16.18 9.94 -4.82
N SER A 20 -15.30 9.15 -5.45
CA SER A 20 -15.60 7.76 -5.82
C SER A 20 -15.20 6.77 -4.72
N ASP A 21 -15.62 5.52 -4.85
CA ASP A 21 -15.03 4.39 -4.12
C ASP A 21 -13.96 3.68 -4.97
N LYS A 22 -13.45 2.55 -4.45
CA LYS A 22 -12.64 1.56 -5.18
C LYS A 22 -13.00 0.17 -4.67
N ALA A 23 -14.30 -0.15 -4.63
CA ALA A 23 -14.74 -1.46 -4.16
C ALA A 23 -13.95 -2.58 -4.86
N THR A 24 -13.34 -3.46 -4.07
CA THR A 24 -12.57 -4.62 -4.58
C THR A 24 -13.20 -5.91 -4.08
N ASP A 25 -12.81 -7.04 -4.68
CA ASP A 25 -13.33 -8.41 -4.48
C ASP A 25 -14.39 -8.51 -3.37
N VAL A 26 -15.64 -8.27 -3.80
CA VAL A 26 -16.80 -8.16 -2.92
C VAL A 26 -17.02 -9.47 -2.15
N SER A 27 -16.55 -10.61 -2.67
CA SER A 27 -16.71 -11.91 -2.04
C SER A 27 -15.86 -12.03 -0.76
N ILE A 28 -14.56 -11.72 -0.84
CA ILE A 28 -13.65 -11.79 0.31
C ILE A 28 -13.99 -10.70 1.33
N ILE A 29 -14.28 -9.46 0.87
CA ILE A 29 -14.70 -8.38 1.76
C ILE A 29 -15.99 -8.76 2.52
N SER A 30 -16.98 -9.35 1.83
CA SER A 30 -18.22 -9.80 2.47
C SER A 30 -17.98 -10.94 3.45
N LYS A 31 -17.10 -11.88 3.13
CA LYS A 31 -16.66 -12.94 4.04
C LYS A 31 -16.08 -12.35 5.33
N TRP A 32 -15.08 -11.47 5.25
CA TRP A 32 -14.49 -10.83 6.44
C TRP A 32 -15.50 -10.03 7.25
N LYS A 33 -16.46 -9.37 6.58
CA LYS A 33 -17.55 -8.66 7.25
C LYS A 33 -18.46 -9.62 8.03
N ASN A 34 -18.93 -10.70 7.39
CA ASN A 34 -19.82 -11.68 7.99
C ASN A 34 -19.16 -12.44 9.16
N GLU A 35 -17.85 -12.65 9.08
CA GLU A 35 -17.03 -13.24 10.15
C GLU A 35 -16.70 -12.22 11.28
N GLY A 36 -17.04 -10.94 11.15
CA GLY A 36 -16.71 -9.91 12.14
C GLY A 36 -15.21 -9.55 12.21
N ARG A 37 -14.45 -9.85 11.15
CA ARG A 37 -13.00 -9.63 11.03
C ARG A 37 -12.65 -8.27 10.46
N LEU A 38 -13.55 -7.71 9.66
CA LEU A 38 -13.34 -6.47 8.93
C LEU A 38 -13.38 -5.25 9.85
N VAL A 39 -12.25 -4.56 9.96
CA VAL A 39 -12.15 -3.19 10.50
C VAL A 39 -11.70 -2.29 9.35
N HIS A 40 -12.35 -1.16 9.11
CA HIS A 40 -11.98 -0.29 7.99
C HIS A 40 -11.72 1.14 8.43
N ILE A 41 -10.85 1.83 7.70
CA ILE A 41 -10.53 3.24 7.93
C ILE A 41 -10.16 3.94 6.62
N CYS A 42 -10.52 5.22 6.50
CA CYS A 42 -9.85 6.14 5.57
C CYS A 42 -9.00 7.08 6.42
N PRO A 43 -7.65 6.98 6.38
CA PRO A 43 -6.79 7.84 7.20
C PRO A 43 -7.03 9.32 6.93
N GLU A 44 -7.22 9.68 5.65
CA GLU A 44 -7.46 11.08 5.22
C GLU A 44 -8.78 11.63 5.79
N VAL A 45 -9.91 10.96 5.56
CA VAL A 45 -11.21 11.41 6.12
C VAL A 45 -11.20 11.41 7.65
N SER A 46 -10.56 10.42 8.27
CA SER A 46 -10.45 10.37 9.74
C SER A 46 -9.66 11.57 10.31
N ALA A 47 -8.67 12.06 9.56
CA ALA A 47 -7.89 13.24 9.92
C ALA A 47 -8.62 14.57 9.66
N GLY A 48 -9.80 14.54 9.04
CA GLY A 48 -10.62 15.73 8.78
C GLY A 48 -10.59 16.25 7.35
N PHE A 49 -9.99 15.51 6.41
CA PHE A 49 -10.10 15.89 4.99
C PHE A 49 -11.55 15.77 4.48
N PRO A 50 -11.99 16.68 3.60
CA PRO A 50 -13.30 16.57 2.96
C PRO A 50 -13.33 15.47 1.89
N THR A 51 -14.54 15.19 1.41
CA THR A 51 -14.78 14.40 0.21
C THR A 51 -15.77 15.16 -0.67
N PRO A 52 -15.41 15.58 -1.90
CA PRO A 52 -14.09 15.46 -2.53
C PRO A 52 -13.02 16.35 -1.89
N ARG A 53 -11.76 16.17 -2.28
CA ARG A 53 -10.58 16.97 -1.87
C ARG A 53 -9.55 17.04 -3.00
N PRO A 54 -8.65 18.04 -2.99
CA PRO A 54 -7.56 18.12 -3.97
C PRO A 54 -6.69 16.85 -3.95
N PRO A 55 -6.15 16.41 -5.10
CA PRO A 55 -5.12 15.38 -5.15
C PRO A 55 -3.88 15.84 -4.38
N ALA A 56 -3.24 14.91 -3.67
CA ALA A 56 -2.00 15.15 -2.98
C ALA A 56 -0.96 14.07 -3.30
N GLU A 57 0.31 14.43 -3.24
CA GLU A 57 1.45 13.56 -3.50
C GLU A 57 2.56 13.84 -2.45
N ILE A 58 3.38 12.82 -2.16
CA ILE A 58 4.57 12.99 -1.33
C ILE A 58 5.66 13.61 -2.19
N SER A 59 6.31 14.66 -1.69
CA SER A 59 7.43 15.33 -2.35
C SER A 59 8.71 15.14 -1.52
N GLY A 60 9.79 14.74 -2.19
CA GLY A 60 11.11 14.59 -1.57
C GLY A 60 11.37 13.24 -0.88
N GLY A 61 10.50 12.25 -1.03
CA GLY A 61 10.71 10.91 -0.46
C GLY A 61 9.45 10.06 -0.47
N PHE A 62 9.35 9.16 0.51
CA PHE A 62 8.22 8.26 0.72
C PHE A 62 7.58 8.47 2.10
N GLY A 63 6.58 7.67 2.45
CA GLY A 63 5.88 7.77 3.73
C GLY A 63 6.83 7.71 4.94
N ILE A 64 7.89 6.91 4.86
CA ILE A 64 8.92 6.81 5.88
C ILE A 64 9.69 8.13 6.10
N ASP A 65 9.95 8.87 5.01
CA ASP A 65 10.65 10.14 5.02
C ASP A 65 9.75 11.24 5.60
N VAL A 66 8.45 11.17 5.30
CA VAL A 66 7.45 12.06 5.92
C VAL A 66 7.39 11.86 7.43
N LEU A 67 7.35 10.61 7.90
CA LEU A 67 7.32 10.29 9.33
C LEU A 67 8.58 10.71 10.08
N SER A 68 9.72 10.79 9.38
CA SER A 68 11.00 11.26 9.94
C SER A 68 11.26 12.76 9.75
N GLY A 69 10.34 13.49 9.11
CA GLY A 69 10.45 14.93 8.87
C GLY A 69 11.39 15.32 7.72
N ASN A 70 11.73 14.38 6.85
CA ASN A 70 12.63 14.58 5.69
C ASN A 70 11.89 14.77 4.36
N ALA A 71 10.58 14.52 4.33
CA ALA A 71 9.71 14.73 3.18
C ALA A 71 8.37 15.33 3.61
N ASP A 72 7.64 15.87 2.65
CA ASP A 72 6.37 16.55 2.89
C ASP A 72 5.29 16.07 1.92
N VAL A 73 4.03 16.16 2.35
CA VAL A 73 2.86 15.93 1.48
C VAL A 73 2.26 17.26 1.06
N PHE A 74 2.10 17.43 -0.25
CA PHE A 74 1.51 18.62 -0.85
C PHE A 74 0.28 18.25 -1.68
N GLU A 75 -0.70 19.15 -1.71
CA GLU A 75 -1.75 19.14 -2.72
C GLU A 75 -1.25 19.72 -4.05
N ASN A 76 -1.95 19.44 -5.15
CA ASN A 76 -1.66 20.06 -6.45
C ASN A 76 -1.81 21.59 -6.46
N SER A 77 -2.51 22.14 -5.46
CA SER A 77 -2.64 23.56 -5.16
C SER A 77 -1.37 24.18 -4.54
N LYS A 78 -0.35 23.35 -4.27
CA LYS A 78 0.88 23.66 -3.50
C LYS A 78 0.66 23.88 -2.01
N GLN A 79 -0.54 23.60 -1.49
CA GLN A 79 -0.78 23.61 -0.04
C GLN A 79 -0.06 22.41 0.61
N LYS A 80 0.76 22.68 1.62
CA LYS A 80 1.35 21.64 2.48
C LYS A 80 0.26 21.09 3.41
N VAL A 81 0.07 19.77 3.40
CA VAL A 81 -0.98 19.07 4.17
C VAL A 81 -0.43 17.91 5.00
N THR A 82 0.88 17.92 5.25
CA THR A 82 1.67 16.84 5.86
C THR A 82 1.13 16.40 7.23
N ASP A 83 0.78 17.34 8.09
CA ASP A 83 0.34 17.05 9.46
C ASP A 83 -0.95 16.24 9.51
N LEU A 84 -1.88 16.48 8.57
CA LEU A 84 -3.13 15.72 8.47
C LEU A 84 -2.86 14.27 8.04
N TYR A 85 -1.91 14.06 7.12
CA TYR A 85 -1.51 12.71 6.70
C TYR A 85 -0.84 11.93 7.84
N ILE A 86 0.06 12.57 8.61
CA ILE A 86 0.69 11.97 9.79
C ILE A 86 -0.37 11.66 10.87
N SER A 87 -1.28 12.60 11.14
CA SER A 87 -2.39 12.40 12.08
C SER A 87 -3.27 11.21 11.69
N GLY A 88 -3.67 11.13 10.42
CA GLY A 88 -4.45 10.02 9.86
C GLY A 88 -3.74 8.67 9.99
N ALA A 89 -2.44 8.63 9.72
CA ALA A 89 -1.62 7.43 9.88
C ALA A 89 -1.63 6.95 11.34
N HIS A 90 -1.44 7.85 12.31
CA HIS A 90 -1.51 7.49 13.73
C HIS A 90 -2.91 7.06 14.17
N MET A 91 -3.99 7.62 13.60
CA MET A 91 -5.35 7.15 13.85
C MET A 91 -5.55 5.71 13.35
N ALA A 92 -5.04 5.39 12.16
CA ALA A 92 -5.07 4.03 11.63
C ALA A 92 -4.29 3.05 12.50
N LEU A 93 -3.06 3.43 12.92
CA LEU A 93 -2.25 2.61 13.83
C LEU A 93 -2.96 2.36 15.16
N ARG A 94 -3.50 3.40 15.80
CA ARG A 94 -4.25 3.25 17.06
C ARG A 94 -5.46 2.33 16.90
N LEU A 95 -6.19 2.44 15.79
CA LEU A 95 -7.33 1.57 15.50
C LEU A 95 -6.89 0.11 15.33
N ALA A 96 -5.78 -0.11 14.62
CA ALA A 96 -5.21 -1.44 14.44
C ALA A 96 -4.78 -2.05 15.78
N GLN A 97 -4.00 -1.32 16.58
CA GLN A 97 -3.54 -1.76 17.90
C GLN A 97 -4.70 -2.05 18.85
N LYS A 98 -5.72 -1.18 18.91
CA LYS A 98 -6.93 -1.39 19.73
C LYS A 98 -7.65 -2.70 19.39
N ASN A 99 -7.57 -3.14 18.14
CA ASN A 99 -8.21 -4.36 17.65
C ASN A 99 -7.25 -5.56 17.56
N GLY A 100 -5.99 -5.41 17.99
CA GLY A 100 -4.98 -6.47 17.87
C GLY A 100 -4.69 -6.86 16.41
N ILE A 101 -4.85 -5.94 15.46
CA ILE A 101 -4.71 -6.21 14.03
C ILE A 101 -3.23 -6.30 13.67
N ARG A 102 -2.87 -7.34 12.92
CA ARG A 102 -1.51 -7.60 12.41
C ARG A 102 -1.41 -7.57 10.89
N VAL A 103 -2.54 -7.41 10.21
CA VAL A 103 -2.64 -7.43 8.74
C VAL A 103 -3.48 -6.24 8.28
N ALA A 104 -3.05 -5.56 7.22
CA ALA A 104 -3.80 -4.51 6.57
C ALA A 104 -3.87 -4.69 5.05
N LEU A 105 -5.03 -4.42 4.46
CA LEU A 105 -5.23 -4.33 3.01
C LEU A 105 -5.50 -2.87 2.63
N LEU A 106 -4.56 -2.25 1.94
CA LEU A 106 -4.61 -0.82 1.66
C LEU A 106 -4.70 -0.52 0.17
N THR A 107 -5.33 0.60 -0.17
CA THR A 107 -5.42 1.06 -1.56
C THR A 107 -4.07 1.57 -2.04
N ASP A 108 -3.50 0.92 -3.05
CA ASP A 108 -2.18 1.23 -3.56
C ASP A 108 -2.14 2.57 -4.34
N GLY A 109 -0.95 3.16 -4.50
CA GLY A 109 -0.76 4.43 -5.21
C GLY A 109 -1.16 5.71 -4.45
N SER A 110 -1.82 5.58 -3.30
CA SER A 110 -2.21 6.73 -2.46
C SER A 110 -1.01 7.27 -1.66
N PRO A 111 -0.87 8.60 -1.47
CA PRO A 111 0.14 9.16 -0.55
C PRO A 111 -0.06 8.72 0.92
N SER A 112 -1.24 8.23 1.29
CA SER A 112 -1.50 7.65 2.61
C SER A 112 -1.36 6.13 2.59
N CYS A 113 -2.12 5.47 1.71
CA CYS A 113 -2.35 4.03 1.75
C CYS A 113 -1.45 3.21 0.80
N GLY A 114 -0.72 3.86 -0.11
CA GLY A 114 0.16 3.20 -1.08
C GLY A 114 1.18 2.30 -0.38
N SER A 115 1.36 1.07 -0.86
CA SER A 115 2.27 0.11 -0.21
C SER A 115 3.29 -0.50 -1.16
N THR A 116 3.05 -0.45 -2.47
CA THR A 116 4.05 -0.87 -3.46
C THR A 116 4.52 0.27 -4.35
N PHE A 117 3.64 1.23 -4.63
CA PHE A 117 4.00 2.45 -5.33
C PHE A 117 3.23 3.67 -4.82
N ILE A 118 3.79 4.85 -5.10
CA ILE A 118 3.14 6.16 -4.96
C ILE A 118 3.47 7.03 -6.18
N TYR A 119 2.81 8.18 -6.32
CA TYR A 119 3.19 9.18 -7.32
C TYR A 119 4.47 9.92 -6.92
N ASP A 120 5.19 10.47 -7.92
CA ASP A 120 6.54 11.03 -7.76
C ASP A 120 6.61 12.42 -7.10
N GLY A 121 5.47 13.02 -6.75
CA GLY A 121 5.41 14.36 -6.16
C GLY A 121 5.42 15.49 -7.19
N GLY A 122 5.55 15.16 -8.48
CA GLY A 122 5.57 16.12 -9.57
C GLY A 122 4.20 16.42 -10.16
N PHE A 123 3.14 15.72 -9.75
CA PHE A 123 1.80 15.81 -10.35
C PHE A 123 1.78 15.55 -11.86
N THR A 124 2.72 14.72 -12.35
CA THR A 124 2.85 14.36 -13.77
C THR A 124 2.22 13.00 -14.09
N GLY A 125 1.69 12.30 -13.08
CA GLY A 125 1.17 10.93 -13.20
C GLY A 125 2.26 9.84 -13.19
N ARG A 126 3.53 10.21 -13.06
CA ARG A 126 4.64 9.27 -12.87
C ARG A 126 4.58 8.66 -11.48
N THR A 127 4.99 7.39 -11.38
CA THR A 127 4.99 6.63 -10.13
C THR A 127 6.39 6.14 -9.79
N LEU A 128 6.61 5.93 -8.49
CA LEU A 128 7.83 5.40 -7.91
C LEU A 128 7.47 4.20 -7.02
N ALA A 129 8.34 3.19 -7.00
CA ALA A 129 8.24 2.12 -6.02
C ALA A 129 8.49 2.69 -4.61
N GLY A 130 7.54 2.48 -3.70
CA GLY A 130 7.56 3.13 -2.39
C GLY A 130 6.22 3.03 -1.67
N ASN A 131 6.13 3.66 -0.50
CA ASN A 131 4.97 3.59 0.37
C ASN A 131 4.44 4.98 0.75
N GLY A 132 3.15 5.04 1.08
CA GLY A 132 2.47 6.18 1.66
C GLY A 132 2.64 6.23 3.17
N VAL A 133 2.24 7.35 3.77
CA VAL A 133 2.49 7.65 5.20
C VAL A 133 1.85 6.61 6.14
N THR A 134 0.61 6.19 5.87
CA THR A 134 -0.08 5.19 6.71
C THR A 134 0.53 3.80 6.53
N ALA A 135 0.80 3.40 5.29
CA ALA A 135 1.42 2.09 5.04
C ALA A 135 2.77 1.97 5.75
N ALA A 136 3.65 2.98 5.59
CA ALA A 136 4.95 3.03 6.25
C ALA A 136 4.83 2.91 7.78
N LEU A 137 3.92 3.68 8.40
CA LEU A 137 3.76 3.66 9.85
C LEU A 137 3.24 2.31 10.37
N LEU A 138 2.30 1.68 9.66
CA LEU A 138 1.79 0.36 10.03
C LEU A 138 2.90 -0.71 9.95
N GLU A 139 3.69 -0.70 8.86
CA GLU A 139 4.82 -1.63 8.68
C GLU A 139 5.89 -1.46 9.77
N GLN A 140 6.26 -0.22 10.11
CA GLN A 140 7.19 0.06 11.22
C GLN A 140 6.73 -0.51 12.57
N ASN A 141 5.41 -0.71 12.73
CA ASN A 141 4.80 -1.23 13.94
C ASN A 141 4.41 -2.71 13.83
N GLY A 142 5.01 -3.44 12.89
CA GLY A 142 4.86 -4.90 12.77
C GLY A 142 3.53 -5.35 12.16
N ILE A 143 2.80 -4.45 11.50
CA ILE A 143 1.57 -4.80 10.77
C ILE A 143 1.93 -5.08 9.32
N LYS A 144 1.64 -6.30 8.85
CA LYS A 144 1.87 -6.68 7.45
C LYS A 144 0.87 -5.96 6.55
N VAL A 145 1.36 -5.16 5.61
CA VAL A 145 0.53 -4.43 4.64
C VAL A 145 0.53 -5.16 3.30
N PHE A 146 -0.66 -5.29 2.70
CA PHE A 146 -0.88 -5.78 1.33
C PHE A 146 -1.54 -4.68 0.49
N PRO A 147 -1.14 -4.51 -0.78
CA PRO A 147 -1.88 -3.68 -1.72
C PRO A 147 -3.22 -4.32 -2.07
N ASP A 148 -4.18 -3.51 -2.53
CA ASP A 148 -5.52 -3.99 -2.88
C ASP A 148 -5.56 -5.06 -3.98
N THR A 149 -4.49 -5.17 -4.77
CA THR A 149 -4.30 -6.20 -5.80
C THR A 149 -3.93 -7.58 -5.24
N GLN A 150 -3.56 -7.67 -3.96
CA GLN A 150 -3.13 -8.91 -3.28
C GLN A 150 -4.12 -9.35 -2.19
N ILE A 151 -5.43 -9.13 -2.41
CA ILE A 151 -6.45 -9.47 -1.42
C ILE A 151 -6.49 -10.97 -1.06
N SER A 152 -6.26 -11.86 -2.03
CA SER A 152 -6.20 -13.31 -1.79
C SER A 152 -5.00 -13.69 -0.92
N ASP A 153 -3.85 -13.04 -1.12
CA ASP A 153 -2.65 -13.26 -0.31
C ASP A 153 -2.86 -12.76 1.12
N ALA A 154 -3.56 -11.63 1.28
CA ALA A 154 -3.94 -11.12 2.60
C ALA A 154 -4.88 -12.09 3.34
N ASP A 155 -5.88 -12.68 2.67
CA ASP A 155 -6.77 -13.69 3.26
C ASP A 155 -6.00 -14.95 3.68
N ALA A 156 -5.12 -15.45 2.80
CA ALA A 156 -4.28 -16.61 3.09
C ALA A 156 -3.35 -16.36 4.28
N TYR A 157 -2.69 -15.20 4.33
CA TYR A 157 -1.81 -14.80 5.43
C TYR A 157 -2.58 -14.70 6.75
N LEU A 158 -3.74 -14.05 6.74
CA LEU A 158 -4.59 -13.88 7.91
C LEU A 158 -5.04 -15.24 8.52
N HIS A 159 -5.34 -16.22 7.68
CA HIS A 159 -5.63 -17.59 8.12
C HIS A 159 -4.38 -18.36 8.56
N GLY A 160 -3.21 -18.08 7.98
CA GLY A 160 -1.93 -18.64 8.43
C GLY A 160 -1.61 -18.25 9.87
N LEU A 161 -1.84 -16.98 10.23
CA LEU A 161 -1.66 -16.45 11.59
C LEU A 161 -2.51 -17.18 12.64
N GLU A 162 -3.70 -17.65 12.27
CA GLU A 162 -4.60 -18.38 13.17
C GLU A 162 -4.14 -19.82 13.42
N LYS A 163 -3.43 -20.42 12.45
CA LYS A 163 -2.89 -21.77 12.54
C LYS A 163 -1.59 -21.84 13.34
N GLN A 164 -0.84 -20.73 13.41
CA GLN A 164 0.45 -20.63 14.10
C GLN A 164 0.58 -19.28 14.83
N PRO A 165 0.00 -19.13 16.03
CA PRO A 165 -0.08 -17.83 16.71
C PRO A 165 1.28 -17.17 17.03
N ASN A 166 2.39 -17.94 17.05
CA ASN A 166 3.74 -17.48 17.39
C ASN A 166 4.75 -17.49 16.23
N GLN A 167 4.32 -17.68 14.97
CA GLN A 167 5.21 -17.64 13.80
C GLN A 167 4.52 -16.90 12.65
N ALA A 168 5.09 -15.76 12.25
CA ALA A 168 4.62 -15.07 11.05
C ALA A 168 4.92 -15.96 9.83
N PRO A 169 3.94 -16.26 8.96
CA PRO A 169 4.21 -17.07 7.78
C PRO A 169 5.11 -16.29 6.81
N GLU A 170 6.15 -16.96 6.31
CA GLU A 170 7.07 -16.43 5.30
C GLU A 170 6.30 -16.00 4.04
N PRO A 171 6.59 -14.82 3.46
CA PRO A 171 5.98 -14.41 2.20
C PRO A 171 6.42 -15.36 1.08
N THR A 172 5.46 -15.88 0.31
CA THR A 172 5.72 -16.73 -0.85
C THR A 172 6.56 -15.96 -1.89
N VAL A 173 7.84 -16.30 -2.01
CA VAL A 173 8.74 -15.68 -2.98
C VAL A 173 8.40 -16.22 -4.38
N PHE A 174 7.89 -15.35 -5.26
CA PHE A 174 7.79 -15.67 -6.69
C PHE A 174 9.21 -15.72 -7.29
N ALA A 175 9.62 -16.91 -7.74
CA ALA A 175 10.84 -17.08 -8.50
C ALA A 175 10.75 -16.29 -9.82
N VAL A 176 11.52 -15.20 -9.91
CA VAL A 176 11.77 -14.52 -11.18
C VAL A 176 12.65 -15.45 -12.02
N THR A 177 12.07 -16.07 -13.03
CA THR A 177 12.85 -16.83 -14.01
C THR A 177 13.61 -15.84 -14.90
N SER A 178 14.88 -15.66 -14.58
CA SER A 178 15.85 -14.98 -15.45
C SER A 178 16.00 -15.79 -16.75
N ARG A 179 15.45 -15.29 -17.87
CA ARG A 179 15.83 -15.74 -19.21
C ARG A 179 17.18 -15.12 -19.57
N ALA A 180 18.25 -15.90 -19.47
CA ALA A 180 19.52 -15.59 -20.12
C ALA A 180 19.36 -15.75 -21.64
N GLN A 181 19.59 -14.67 -22.39
CA GLN A 181 19.75 -14.70 -23.84
C GLN A 181 21.17 -15.16 -24.16
N SER A 182 21.33 -16.33 -24.81
CA SER A 182 22.60 -16.71 -25.42
C SER A 182 22.68 -16.10 -26.82
N SER A 183 23.48 -15.05 -26.97
CA SER A 183 23.88 -14.53 -28.27
C SER A 183 24.95 -15.46 -28.88
N THR A 184 24.62 -16.10 -29.99
CA THR A 184 25.56 -16.81 -30.86
C THR A 184 26.28 -15.80 -31.76
N SER A 185 27.54 -15.45 -31.45
CA SER A 185 28.41 -14.78 -32.41
C SER A 185 29.15 -15.83 -33.23
N ARG A 186 28.83 -15.90 -34.52
CA ARG A 186 29.57 -16.66 -35.53
C ARG A 186 30.98 -16.10 -35.69
N ALA A 187 31.97 -16.96 -35.55
CA ALA A 187 33.30 -16.75 -36.10
C ALA A 187 33.22 -16.90 -37.63
N SER A 188 33.67 -15.86 -38.35
CA SER A 188 34.04 -15.97 -39.76
C SER A 188 35.56 -15.89 -39.82
N GLU A 189 36.17 -17.02 -40.13
CA GLU A 189 37.60 -17.17 -40.38
C GLU A 189 38.01 -16.37 -41.62
N ASP A 190 39.04 -15.56 -41.41
CA ASP A 190 39.75 -14.76 -42.38
C ASP A 190 40.61 -15.70 -43.25
N ARG A 191 40.33 -15.74 -44.56
CA ARG A 191 41.19 -16.43 -45.53
C ARG A 191 42.23 -15.43 -46.01
N GLY A 192 43.49 -15.73 -45.71
CA GLY A 192 44.62 -15.00 -46.25
C GLY A 192 44.89 -15.25 -47.73
N SER A 193 45.92 -14.52 -48.17
CA SER A 193 46.83 -14.75 -49.30
C SER A 193 46.62 -13.92 -50.56
N SER A 194 47.66 -13.09 -50.75
CA SER A 194 48.30 -12.63 -52.00
C SER A 194 47.94 -11.24 -52.50
#